data_AF-A0A845QKN4-F1
#
_entry.id   AF-A0A845QKN4-F1
#
_cell.length_a   1.000
_cell.length_b   1.000
_cell.length_c   1.000
_cell.angle_alpha   90.00
_cell.angle_beta   90.00
_cell.angle_gamma   90.00
#
_symmetry.space_group_name_H-M   'P 1'
#
loop_
_entity.id
_entity.type
_entity.pdbx_description
1 polymer ?
#
loop_
_entity_poly.entity_id
_entity_poly.type
_entity_poly.pdbx_seq_one_letter_code
_entity_poly.pdbx_strand_id
1 'polypeptide(L)' 'MREILAKNIGKHIKLELSDEAADYGYAVEKKDCVLLDADEDWVKIRLNNKKQEEYLLRIDAIESVQFIES' A
#
# COMPACT_ATOMS: atom_id res chain seq x y z
N MET A 1 0.31 11.58 -4.89
CA MET A 1 0.43 10.25 -4.26
C MET A 1 1.84 9.98 -3.72
N ARG A 2 2.87 10.00 -4.58
CA ARG A 2 4.29 9.75 -4.24
C ARG A 2 4.77 10.46 -2.97
N GLU A 3 4.68 11.79 -2.93
CA GLU A 3 5.09 12.58 -1.76
C GLU A 3 4.32 12.24 -0.48
N ILE A 4 3.04 11.87 -0.61
CA ILE A 4 2.20 11.51 0.53
C ILE A 4 2.68 10.19 1.11
N LEU A 5 2.96 9.19 0.26
CA LEU A 5 3.51 7.90 0.69
C LEU A 5 4.89 8.08 1.33
N ALA A 6 5.82 8.77 0.67
CA ALA A 6 7.17 9.00 1.20
C ALA A 6 7.18 9.70 2.57
N LYS A 7 6.27 10.66 2.81
CA LYS A 7 6.15 11.37 4.10
C LYS A 7 5.52 10.54 5.22
N ASN A 8 4.91 9.41 4.91
CA ASN A 8 4.14 8.59 5.86
C ASN A 8 4.70 7.16 6.01
N ILE A 9 5.97 6.94 5.68
CA ILE A 9 6.65 5.67 5.96
C ILE A 9 6.51 5.31 7.45
N GLY A 10 6.21 4.05 7.72
CA GLY A 10 5.93 3.50 9.05
C GLY A 10 4.48 3.65 9.53
N LYS A 11 3.61 4.34 8.79
CA LYS A 11 2.19 4.49 9.15
C LYS A 11 1.34 3.31 8.66
N HIS A 12 0.23 3.10 9.37
CA HIS A 12 -0.83 2.19 8.98
C HIS A 12 -1.71 2.83 7.92
N ILE A 13 -1.90 2.11 6.82
CA ILE A 13 -2.66 2.55 5.66
C ILE A 13 -3.58 1.44 5.14
N LYS A 14 -4.65 1.84 4.47
CA LYS A 14 -5.41 0.99 3.55
C LYS A 14 -5.24 1.52 2.14
N LEU A 15 -5.07 0.61 1.20
CA LEU A 15 -4.95 0.93 -0.22
C LEU A 15 -6.21 0.49 -0.95
N GLU A 16 -6.67 1.33 -1.88
CA GLU A 16 -7.57 0.92 -2.96
C GLU A 16 -6.75 0.85 -4.24
N LEU A 17 -6.84 -0.28 -4.92
CA LEU A 17 -6.08 -0.56 -6.14
C LEU A 17 -7.02 -0.43 -7.34
N SER A 18 -6.45 -0.08 -8.49
CA SER A 18 -7.22 -0.05 -9.74
C SER A 18 -7.71 -1.44 -10.12
N ASP A 19 -8.81 -1.53 -10.88
CA ASP A 19 -9.38 -2.81 -11.34
C ASP A 19 -8.34 -3.67 -12.07
N GLU A 20 -7.52 -3.05 -12.92
CA GLU A 20 -6.43 -3.73 -13.62
C GLU A 20 -5.41 -4.34 -12.64
N ALA A 21 -5.12 -3.65 -11.53
CA ALA A 21 -4.23 -4.17 -10.50
C ALA A 21 -4.92 -5.23 -9.63
N ALA A 22 -6.19 -5.04 -9.28
CA ALA A 22 -6.97 -6.00 -8.50
C ALA A 22 -7.02 -7.39 -9.19
N ASP A 23 -7.11 -7.41 -10.52
CA ASP A 23 -7.11 -8.63 -11.34
C ASP A 23 -5.78 -9.40 -11.31
N TYR A 24 -4.65 -8.75 -10.96
CA TYR A 24 -3.36 -9.44 -10.76
C TYR A 24 -3.29 -10.22 -9.43
N GLY A 25 -4.39 -10.32 -8.69
CA GLY A 25 -4.47 -11.14 -7.48
C GLY A 25 -3.80 -10.51 -6.26
N TYR A 26 -3.65 -9.18 -6.25
CA TYR A 26 -3.16 -8.46 -5.07
C TYR A 26 -4.21 -8.53 -3.95
N ALA A 27 -4.09 -9.53 -3.08
CA ALA A 27 -4.94 -9.73 -1.92
C ALA A 27 -4.77 -8.65 -0.83
N VAL A 28 -4.21 -7.48 -1.15
CA VAL A 28 -3.90 -6.38 -0.23
C VAL A 28 -4.94 -5.27 -0.26
N GLU A 29 -5.85 -5.28 -1.24
CA GLU A 29 -6.91 -4.27 -1.37
C GLU A 29 -7.72 -4.16 -0.07
N LYS A 30 -7.94 -2.93 0.40
CA LYS A 30 -8.70 -2.58 1.61
C LYS A 30 -8.19 -3.21 2.92
N LYS A 31 -7.03 -3.87 2.93
CA LYS A 31 -6.40 -4.42 4.15
C LYS A 31 -5.56 -3.37 4.87
N ASP A 32 -5.44 -3.52 6.19
CA ASP A 32 -4.49 -2.76 7.00
C ASP A 32 -3.05 -3.21 6.66
N CYS A 33 -2.28 -2.24 6.19
CA CYS A 33 -0.91 -2.40 5.75
C CYS A 33 -0.03 -1.36 6.46
N VAL A 34 1.21 -1.70 6.72
CA VAL A 34 2.24 -0.75 7.14
C VAL A 34 3.04 -0.34 5.91
N LEU A 35 3.17 0.97 5.70
CA LEU A 35 4.03 1.52 4.67
C LEU A 35 5.49 1.34 5.08
N LEU A 36 6.28 0.61 4.29
CA LEU A 36 7.68 0.32 4.61
C LEU A 36 8.65 1.23 3.85
N ASP A 37 8.35 1.49 2.59
CA ASP A 37 9.18 2.31 1.72
C ASP A 37 8.36 2.84 0.54
N ALA A 38 8.81 3.93 -0.06
CA ALA A 38 8.21 4.50 -1.27
C ALA A 38 9.29 5.21 -2.10
N ASP A 39 9.39 4.84 -3.37
CA ASP A 39 10.26 5.49 -4.34
C ASP A 39 9.43 6.27 -5.38
N GLU A 40 10.04 6.58 -6.54
CA GLU A 40 9.37 7.32 -7.60
C GLU A 40 8.17 6.56 -8.16
N ASP A 41 8.25 5.25 -8.37
CA ASP A 41 7.25 4.48 -9.09
C ASP A 41 6.65 3.34 -8.29
N TRP A 42 7.27 2.96 -7.19
CA TRP A 42 6.94 1.80 -6.38
C TRP A 42 6.75 2.14 -4.91
N VAL A 43 5.94 1.33 -4.26
CA VAL A 43 5.72 1.38 -2.84
C VAL A 43 5.84 -0.02 -2.25
N LYS A 44 6.60 -0.12 -1.16
CA LYS A 44 6.74 -1.33 -0.39
C LYS A 44 5.81 -1.26 0.82
N ILE A 45 4.95 -2.26 0.94
CA ILE A 45 4.03 -2.38 2.08
C ILE A 45 4.19 -3.73 2.76
N ARG A 46 3.72 -3.83 3.99
CA ARG A 46 3.58 -5.10 4.71
C ARG A 46 2.19 -5.23 5.26
N LEU A 47 1.54 -6.37 5.03
CA LEU A 47 0.25 -6.65 5.64
C LEU A 47 0.38 -6.72 7.16
N ASN A 48 -0.48 -5.99 7.87
CA ASN A 48 -0.56 -6.07 9.33
C ASN A 48 -1.38 -7.30 9.75
N ASN A 49 -0.91 -8.49 9.38
CA ASN A 49 -1.54 -9.77 9.67
C ASN A 49 -0.52 -10.75 10.29
N LYS A 50 -1.00 -11.92 10.73
CA LYS A 50 -0.15 -12.94 11.38
C LYS A 50 1.01 -13.46 10.52
N LYS A 51 0.92 -13.35 9.19
CA LYS A 51 1.93 -13.86 8.25
C LYS A 51 2.94 -12.80 7.79
N GLN A 52 2.76 -11.53 8.17
CA GLN A 52 3.65 -10.40 7.85
C GLN A 52 4.16 -10.41 6.39
N GLU A 53 3.24 -10.62 5.44
CA GLU A 53 3.57 -10.67 4.02
C GLU A 53 3.90 -9.27 3.50
N GLU A 54 5.00 -9.14 2.75
CA GLU A 54 5.44 -7.89 2.13
C GLU A 54 5.10 -7.88 0.64
N TYR A 55 4.69 -6.72 0.14
CA TYR A 55 4.30 -6.52 -1.25
C TYR A 55 4.99 -5.27 -1.81
N LEU A 56 5.30 -5.34 -3.10
CA LEU A 56 5.76 -4.21 -3.89
C LEU A 56 4.67 -3.88 -4.91
N LEU A 57 4.14 -2.66 -4.85
CA LEU A 57 3.07 -2.18 -5.70
C LEU A 57 3.57 -0.99 -6.48
N ARG A 58 3.13 -0.84 -7.73
CA ARG A 58 3.33 0.42 -8.44
C ARG A 58 2.41 1.49 -7.89
N ILE A 59 2.87 2.72 -7.89
CA ILE A 59 2.07 3.86 -7.42
C ILE A 59 0.93 4.18 -8.40
N ASP A 60 1.09 3.89 -9.69
CA ASP A 60 0.03 4.05 -10.71
C ASP A 60 -1.15 3.09 -10.51
N ALA A 61 -0.90 1.94 -9.88
CA ALA A 61 -1.91 0.95 -9.51
C ALA A 61 -2.72 1.33 -8.25
N ILE A 62 -2.37 2.43 -7.57
CA ILE A 62 -3.03 2.86 -6.32
C ILE A 62 -3.96 4.01 -6.62
N GLU A 63 -5.26 3.75 -6.49
CA GLU A 63 -6.29 4.78 -6.67
C GLU A 63 -6.42 5.67 -5.44
N SER A 64 -6.39 5.07 -4.25
CA SER A 64 -6.50 5.83 -3.00
C SER A 64 -5.72 5.21 -1.86
N VAL A 65 -5.36 6.09 -0.91
CA VAL A 65 -4.66 5.74 0.34
C VAL A 65 -5.44 6.35 1.49
N GLN A 66 -5.83 5.51 2.45
CA GLN A 66 -6.46 5.94 3.69
C GLN A 66 -5.51 5.69 4.86
N PHE A 67 -5.24 6.71 5.66
CA PHE A 67 -4.43 6.58 6.86
C PHE A 67 -5.30 6.11 8.02
N ILE A 68 -4.85 5.07 8.73
CA ILE A 68 -5.53 4.58 9.93
C ILE A 68 -4.90 5.31 11.12
N GLU A 69 -5.68 6.17 11.78
CA GLU A 69 -5.28 6.76 13.06
C GLU A 69 -5.26 5.64 14.12
N SER A 70 -4.12 5.49 14.79
CA SER A 70 -3.95 4.58 15.94
C SER A 70 -4.30 5.28 17.24
#